data_AF-A0A9D7UBA8-F1
#
_entry.id   AF-A0A9D7UBA8-F1
#
_cell.length_a   1.000
_cell.length_b   1.000
_cell.length_c   1.000
_cell.angle_alpha   90.00
_cell.angle_beta   90.00
_cell.angle_gamma   90.00
#
_symmetry.space_group_name_H-M   'P 1'
#
loop_
_entity.id
_entity.type
_entity.pdbx_description
1 polymer ?
#
loop_
_entity_poly.entity_id
_entity_poly.type
_entity_poly.pdbx_seq_one_letter_code
_entity_poly.pdbx_strand_id
1 'polypeptide(L)' 'MKFTDIARKEVVEAVHKLNSRPRKCLDYATPYETFMELTGLDAIVLVKGIRL' A
#
# COMPACT_ATOMS: atom_id res chain seq x y z
N MET A 1 9.55 12.09 -18.04
CA MET A 1 10.42 11.64 -16.93
C MET A 1 10.42 10.12 -16.93
N LYS A 2 11.59 9.45 -17.01
CA LYS A 2 11.69 7.99 -16.98
C LYS A 2 12.42 7.60 -15.68
N PHE A 3 11.86 6.64 -14.95
CA PHE A 3 12.39 6.15 -13.67
C PHE A 3 13.23 4.89 -13.89
N THR A 4 14.23 4.98 -14.77
CA THR A 4 15.07 3.85 -15.17
C THR A 4 16.09 3.45 -14.11
N ASP A 5 16.46 4.38 -13.22
CA ASP A 5 17.53 4.21 -12.24
C ASP A 5 17.03 4.09 -10.80
N ILE A 6 15.75 3.76 -10.59
CA ILE A 6 15.20 3.55 -9.25
C ILE A 6 15.42 2.10 -8.82
N ALA A 7 16.06 1.90 -7.69
CA ALA A 7 16.24 0.57 -7.11
C ALA A 7 14.91 0.01 -6.58
N ARG A 8 14.73 -1.31 -6.66
CA ARG A 8 13.54 -1.99 -6.12
C ARG A 8 13.26 -1.63 -4.65
N LYS A 9 14.32 -1.46 -3.84
CA LYS A 9 14.17 -1.07 -2.42
C LYS A 9 13.45 0.27 -2.26
N GLU A 10 13.73 1.24 -3.14
CA GLU A 10 13.17 2.58 -3.08
C GLU A 10 11.68 2.56 -3.46
N VAL A 11 11.33 1.71 -4.44
CA VAL A 11 9.93 1.46 -4.79
C VAL A 11 9.16 0.86 -3.61
N VAL A 12 9.74 -0.16 -2.97
CA VAL A 12 9.12 -0.80 -1.78
C VAL A 12 8.94 0.21 -0.64
N GLU A 13 9.94 1.02 -0.37
CA GLU A 13 9.88 2.05 0.66
C GLU A 13 8.84 3.13 0.32
N ALA A 14 8.76 3.56 -0.93
CA ALA A 14 7.77 4.53 -1.37
C ALA A 14 6.33 3.99 -1.22
N VAL A 15 6.10 2.74 -1.62
CA VAL A 15 4.81 2.07 -1.45
C VAL A 15 4.44 1.95 0.03
N HIS A 16 5.39 1.56 0.88
CA HIS A 16 5.15 1.50 2.33
C HIS A 16 4.77 2.87 2.89
N LYS A 17 5.52 3.92 2.55
CA LYS A 17 5.21 5.30 2.98
C LYS A 17 3.84 5.77 2.51
N LEU A 18 3.43 5.41 1.29
CA LEU A 18 2.11 5.76 0.77
C LEU A 18 0.99 5.06 1.54
N ASN A 19 1.16 3.75 1.80
CA ASN A 19 0.15 2.92 2.45
C ASN A 19 0.07 3.13 3.96
N SER A 20 1.14 3.60 4.61
CA SER A 20 1.17 3.91 6.04
C SER A 20 0.82 5.37 6.35
N ARG A 21 0.46 6.17 5.33
CA ARG A 21 0.20 7.61 5.50
C ARG A 21 -1.30 7.90 5.62
N PRO A 22 -1.77 8.40 6.77
CA PRO A 22 -3.09 8.98 6.92
C PRO A 22 -3.42 10.02 5.85
N ARG A 23 -4.60 9.91 5.22
CA ARG A 23 -5.06 10.86 4.21
C ARG A 23 -6.31 11.58 4.70
N LYS A 24 -6.31 12.92 4.59
CA LYS A 24 -7.50 13.75 4.92
C LYS A 24 -8.75 13.36 4.13
N CYS A 25 -8.58 12.89 2.89
CA CYS A 25 -9.68 12.45 2.03
C CYS A 25 -10.20 11.04 2.36
N LEU A 26 -9.55 10.34 3.29
CA LEU A 26 -9.96 9.05 3.82
C LEU A 26 -10.30 9.18 5.31
N ASP A 27 -10.76 10.36 5.75
CA ASP A 27 -11.04 10.66 7.17
C ASP A 27 -9.86 10.36 8.11
N TYR A 28 -8.65 10.63 7.62
CA TYR A 28 -7.38 10.33 8.30
C TYR A 28 -7.05 8.84 8.44
N ALA A 29 -7.80 7.93 7.82
CA ALA A 29 -7.38 6.55 7.64
C ALA A 29 -6.21 6.44 6.66
N THR A 30 -5.45 5.37 6.80
CA THR A 30 -4.41 5.00 5.84
C THR A 30 -5.04 4.28 4.63
N PRO A 31 -4.42 4.39 3.43
CA PRO A 31 -4.90 3.64 2.27
C PRO A 31 -5.00 2.12 2.51
N TYR A 32 -4.11 1.57 3.35
CA TYR A 32 -4.16 0.17 3.75
C TYR A 32 -5.41 -0.16 4.56
N GLU A 33 -5.73 0.64 5.59
CA GLU A 33 -6.91 0.43 6.43
C GLU A 33 -8.20 0.54 5.61
N THR A 34 -8.33 1.58 4.79
CA THR A 34 -9.50 1.75 3.92
C THR A 34 -9.65 0.59 2.92
N PHE A 35 -8.54 0.08 2.38
CA PHE A 35 -8.59 -1.09 1.50
C PHE A 35 -9.12 -2.32 2.23
N MET A 36 -8.59 -2.60 3.43
CA MET A 36 -9.01 -3.75 4.24
C MET A 36 -10.48 -3.64 4.65
N GLU A 37 -10.94 -2.44 5.02
CA GLU A 37 -12.34 -2.19 5.38
C GLU A 37 -13.30 -2.42 4.21
N LEU A 38 -12.99 -1.88 3.02
CA LEU A 38 -13.87 -1.96 1.85
C LEU A 38 -13.91 -3.35 1.21
N THR A 39 -12.81 -4.11 1.31
CA THR A 39 -12.68 -5.41 0.63
C THR A 39 -12.78 -6.61 1.57
N GLY A 40 -12.53 -6.42 2.87
CA GLY A 40 -12.34 -7.52 3.82
C GLY A 40 -11.05 -8.31 3.62
N LEU A 41 -10.15 -7.86 2.74
CA LEU A 41 -8.92 -8.57 2.37
C LEU A 41 -7.70 -7.89 2.98
N ASP A 42 -6.77 -8.70 3.50
CA ASP A 42 -5.44 -8.23 3.85
C ASP A 42 -4.57 -8.12 2.57
N ALA A 43 -4.15 -6.91 2.23
CA ALA A 43 -3.35 -6.64 1.05
C ALA A 43 -2.00 -7.39 1.05
N ILE A 44 -1.42 -7.65 2.23
CA ILE A 44 -0.18 -8.41 2.37
C ILE A 44 -0.42 -9.88 2.05
N VAL A 45 -1.53 -10.45 2.53
CA VAL A 45 -1.93 -11.84 2.24
C VAL A 45 -2.17 -12.01 0.73
N LEU A 46 -2.89 -11.06 0.12
CA LEU A 46 -3.16 -11.04 -1.32
C LEU A 46 -1.86 -11.03 -2.14
N VAL A 47 -0.92 -10.13 -1.81
CA VAL A 47 0.35 -9.99 -2.55
C VAL A 47 1.27 -11.18 -2.33
N LYS A 48 1.24 -11.81 -1.15
CA LYS A 48 2.02 -13.03 -0.86
C LYS A 48 1.41 -14.29 -1.46
N GLY A 49 0.23 -14.21 -2.07
CA GLY A 49 -0.45 -15.37 -2.67
C GLY A 49 -0.87 -16.43 -1.66
N ILE A 50 -0.98 -16.04 -0.38
CA ILE A 50 -1.55 -16.92 0.64
C ILE A 50 -3.05 -16.99 0.33
N ARG A 51 -3.53 -18.15 -0.13
CA ARG A 51 -4.97 -18.37 -0.31
C ARG A 51 -5.65 -18.20 1.04
N LEU A 52 -6.57 -17.23 1.09
CA LEU A 52 -7.55 -17.06 2.18
C LEU A 52 -8.49 -18.28 2.23
#